data_AF-A0A7C5CVG3-F1
#
_entry.id   AF-A0A7C5CVG3-F1
#
_cell.length_a   1.000
_cell.length_b   1.000
_cell.length_c   1.000
_cell.angle_alpha   90.00
_cell.angle_beta   90.00
_cell.angle_gamma   90.00
#
_symmetry.space_group_name_H-M   'P 1'
#
loop_
_entity.id
_entity.type
_entity.pdbx_description
1 polymer ?
#
loop_
_entity_poly.entity_id
_entity_poly.type
_entity_poly.pdbx_seq_one_letter_code
_entity_poly.pdbx_strand_id
1 'polypeptide(L)' 'LRQADGYQLIFLPALVDFPSGDQQADADRVNHLLEQQIRQALPQYLWTHRRFTDCPGGGNRYTQQNDKRQGC' A
#
# COMPACT_ATOMS: atom_id res chain seq x y z
N LEU A 1 -12.37 -7.73 6.39
CA LEU A 1 -13.33 -7.42 5.31
C LEU A 1 -14.59 -6.82 5.92
N ARG A 2 -15.01 -5.64 5.44
CA ARG A 2 -16.26 -5.00 5.86
C ARG A 2 -17.44 -5.80 5.34
N GLN A 3 -18.38 -6.10 6.24
CA GLN A 3 -19.67 -6.71 5.98
C GLN A 3 -20.79 -5.74 6.40
N ALA A 4 -22.05 -6.13 6.18
CA ALA A 4 -23.21 -5.28 6.49
C ALA A 4 -23.33 -4.99 8.00
N ASP A 5 -22.97 -5.95 8.84
CA ASP A 5 -23.14 -5.98 10.29
C ASP A 5 -21.83 -5.94 11.08
N GLY A 6 -20.67 -5.89 10.40
CA GLY A 6 -19.38 -5.87 11.10
C GLY A 6 -18.15 -6.03 10.21
N TYR A 7 -17.11 -6.63 10.80
CA TYR A 7 -15.83 -6.89 10.14
C TYR A 7 -15.44 -8.36 10.32
N GLN A 8 -15.09 -9.00 9.20
CA GLN A 8 -14.44 -10.30 9.20
C GLN A 8 -12.92 -10.10 9.30
N LEU A 9 -12.29 -10.75 10.29
CA LEU A 9 -10.83 -10.82 10.42
C LEU A 9 -10.33 -12.16 9.85
N ILE A 10 -9.24 -12.11 9.09
CA ILE A 10 -8.62 -13.29 8.48
C ILE A 10 -7.17 -13.31 8.96
N PHE A 11 -6.81 -14.37 9.68
CA PHE A 11 -5.44 -14.62 10.13
C PHE A 11 -4.81 -15.65 9.19
N LEU A 12 -3.72 -15.26 8.53
CA LEU A 12 -2.95 -16.15 7.68
C LEU A 12 -1.95 -16.94 8.53
N PRO A 13 -1.45 -18.09 8.01
CA PRO A 13 -0.34 -18.79 8.65
C PRO A 13 0.85 -17.86 8.87
N ALA A 14 1.64 -18.15 9.91
CA ALA A 14 2.88 -17.45 10.17
C ALA A 14 3.83 -17.56 8.97
N LEU A 15 4.59 -16.49 8.72
CA LEU A 15 5.63 -16.51 7.69
C LEU A 15 6.78 -17.41 8.16
N VAL A 16 7.00 -18.48 7.40
CA VAL A 16 8.14 -19.39 7.60
C VAL A 16 9.43 -18.64 7.27
N ASP A 17 10.47 -18.80 8.08
CA ASP A 17 11.80 -18.19 7.90
C ASP A 17 11.76 -16.65 7.77
N PHE A 18 11.00 -16.00 8.65
CA PHE A 18 10.87 -14.54 8.67
C PHE A 18 11.15 -13.96 10.07
N PRO A 19 11.95 -12.88 10.20
CA PRO A 19 12.74 -12.24 9.14
C PRO A 19 13.88 -13.15 8.66
N SER A 20 14.18 -13.08 7.36
CA SER A 20 15.18 -13.94 6.70
C SER A 20 16.62 -13.43 6.84
N GLY A 21 16.79 -12.18 7.28
CA GLY A 21 18.09 -11.50 7.36
C GLY A 21 18.45 -10.68 6.13
N ASP A 22 17.74 -10.89 5.01
CA ASP A 22 17.75 -9.99 3.85
C ASP A 22 16.53 -9.07 3.90
N GLN A 23 16.77 -7.79 4.21
CA GLN A 23 15.72 -6.79 4.33
C GLN A 23 14.94 -6.57 3.04
N GLN A 24 15.59 -6.69 1.88
CA GLN A 24 14.95 -6.51 0.58
C GLN A 24 14.00 -7.70 0.30
N ALA A 25 14.49 -8.93 0.50
CA ALA A 25 13.69 -10.13 0.32
C ALA A 25 12.47 -10.16 1.27
N ASP A 26 12.66 -9.75 2.53
CA ASP A 26 11.59 -9.64 3.52
C ASP A 26 10.55 -8.58 3.12
N ALA A 27 11.00 -7.41 2.65
CA ALA A 27 10.11 -6.35 2.18
C ALA A 27 9.30 -6.78 0.94
N ASP A 28 9.94 -7.44 -0.03
CA ASP A 28 9.29 -7.93 -1.25
C ASP A 28 8.23 -8.97 -0.92
N ARG A 29 8.53 -9.90 -0.01
CA ARG A 29 7.58 -10.92 0.45
C ARG A 29 6.35 -10.29 1.10
N VAL A 30 6.54 -9.31 1.99
CA VAL A 30 5.44 -8.60 2.65
C VAL A 30 4.63 -7.77 1.65
N ASN A 31 5.28 -7.13 0.68
CA ASN A 31 4.61 -6.38 -0.38
C ASN A 31 3.73 -7.29 -1.24
N HIS A 32 4.23 -8.45 -1.66
CA HIS A 32 3.44 -9.43 -2.42
C HIS A 32 2.23 -9.95 -1.65
N LEU A 33 2.39 -10.25 -0.36
CA LEU A 33 1.26 -10.66 0.49
C LEU A 33 0.20 -9.56 0.58
N LEU A 34 0.64 -8.31 0.78
CA LEU A 34 -0.26 -7.18 0.83
C LEU A 34 -1.02 -7.00 -0.49
N GLU A 35 -0.34 -7.08 -1.65
CA GLU A 35 -0.98 -7.03 -2.96
C GLU A 35 -2.03 -8.14 -3.15
N GLN A 36 -1.70 -9.37 -2.76
CA GLN A 36 -2.64 -10.49 -2.82
C GLN A 36 -3.90 -10.25 -1.98
N GLN A 37 -3.74 -9.72 -0.76
CA GLN A 37 -4.88 -9.42 0.12
C GLN A 37 -5.69 -8.21 -0.35
N ILE A 38 -5.05 -7.16 -0.87
CA ILE A 38 -5.75 -6.00 -1.45
C ILE A 38 -6.62 -6.43 -2.63
N ARG A 39 -6.15 -7.35 -3.47
CA ARG A 39 -6.92 -7.86 -4.62
C ARG A 39 -8.22 -8.57 -4.21
N GLN A 40 -8.29 -9.14 -3.01
CA GLN A 40 -9.53 -9.76 -2.51
C GLN A 40 -10.63 -8.73 -2.23
N ALA A 41 -10.28 -7.48 -1.94
CA ALA A 41 -11.24 -6.44 -1.60
C ALA A 41 -10.71 -5.04 -1.96
N LEU A 42 -10.44 -4.79 -3.25
CA LEU A 42 -9.87 -3.53 -3.73
C LEU A 42 -10.61 -2.28 -3.18
N PRO A 43 -11.96 -2.20 -3.18
CA PRO A 43 -12.64 -0.99 -2.71
C PRO A 43 -12.46 -0.70 -1.22
N GLN A 44 -12.02 -1.69 -0.43
CA GLN A 44 -11.85 -1.55 1.03
C GLN A 44 -10.44 -1.16 1.44
N TYR A 45 -9.51 -1.02 0.49
CA TYR A 45 -8.17 -0.54 0.78
C TYR A 45 -8.13 0.99 0.95
N LEU A 46 -7.21 1.49 1.78
CA LEU A 46 -7.05 2.91 2.08
C LEU A 46 -6.33 3.63 0.93
N TRP A 47 -7.01 3.82 -0.21
CA TRP A 47 -6.45 4.47 -1.41
C TRP A 47 -6.05 5.93 -1.23
N THR A 48 -6.56 6.59 -0.19
CA THR A 48 -6.16 7.96 0.17
C THR A 48 -4.74 8.03 0.70
N HIS A 49 -4.17 6.90 1.15
CA HIS A 49 -2.80 6.84 1.62
C HIS A 49 -1.81 6.98 0.46
N ARG A 50 -0.93 7.98 0.55
CA ARG A 50 0.12 8.27 -0.44
C ARG A 50 1.30 7.31 -0.29
N ARG A 51 1.09 6.01 -0.54
CA ARG A 51 2.11 4.96 -0.34
C ARG A 51 3.30 5.08 -1.30
N PHE A 52 3.09 5.59 -2.51
CA PHE A 52 4.10 5.58 -3.58
C PHE A 52 4.66 6.98 -3.84
N THR A 53 5.34 7.56 -2.86
CA THR A 53 5.91 8.91 -2.98
C THR A 53 7.14 8.94 -3.87
N ASP A 54 7.93 7.88 -3.89
CA ASP A 54 9.17 7.82 -4.67
C ASP A 54 8.91 7.59 -6.17
N CYS A 55 9.68 8.26 -7.03
CA CYS A 55 9.53 8.23 -8.48
C CYS A 55 10.91 8.04 -9.14
N PRO A 56 11.07 7.11 -10.12
CA PRO A 56 12.35 6.83 -10.78
C PRO A 56 13.02 8.00 -11.54
N GLY A 57 12.36 9.16 -11.66
CA GLY A 57 12.94 10.39 -12.23
C GLY A 57 13.21 11.49 -11.20
N GLY A 58 13.10 11.17 -9.90
CA GLY A 58 13.03 12.16 -8.83
C GLY A 58 11.64 12.79 -8.69
N GLY A 59 11.40 13.43 -7.53
CA GLY A 59 10.14 14.11 -7.22
C GLY A 59 9.06 13.19 -6.61
N ASN A 60 8.00 13.81 -6.11
CA ASN A 60 6.89 13.11 -5.46
C ASN A 60 5.75 12.88 -6.46
N ARG A 61 5.29 11.62 -6.62
CA ARG A 61 4.18 11.29 -7.55
C ARG A 61 2.87 12.02 -7.26
N TYR A 62 2.68 12.54 -6.05
CA TYR A 62 1.45 13.19 -5.60
C TYR A 62 1.53 14.72 -5.58
N THR A 63 2.67 15.33 -5.90
CA THR A 63 2.76 16.79 -6.00
C THR A 63 2.27 17.24 -7.37
N GLN A 64 1.02 17.67 -7.44
CA GLN A 64 0.57 18.61 -8.47
C GLN A 64 1.18 19.98 -8.10
N GLN A 65 1.92 20.60 -9.01
CA GLN A 65 2.33 22.01 -8.88
C GLN A 65 1.08 22.85 -8.62
N ASN A 66 0.94 23.35 -7.40
CA ASN A 66 -0.07 24.35 -7.04
C ASN A 66 0.43 25.74 -7.49
N ASP A 67 0.99 25.82 -8.71
CA ASP A 67 1.43 27.05 -9.34
C ASP A 67 0.37 27.45 -10.37
N LYS A 68 0.00 28.73 -10.37
CA LYS A 68 -1.19 29.36 -11.02
C LYS A 68 -2.49 29.39 -10.21
N ARG A 69 -2.44 30.09 -9.08
CA ARG A 69 -3.41 31.18 -8.84
C ARG A 69 -2.71 32.53 -9.03
N GLN A 70 -2.36 32.84 -10.29
CA GLN A 70 -2.16 34.21 -10.75
C GLN A 70 -3.26 34.51 -11.76
N GLY A 71 -4.04 35.58 -11.50
CA GLY A 71 -5.18 36.07 -12.28
C GLY A 71 -6.49 35.89 -11.50
N CYS A 72 -7.20 36.93 -11.04
CA CYS A 72 -7.11 38.37 -11.30
C CYS A 72 -6.23 39.16 -10.33
#